data_AF-A0A510KGT0-F1
#
_entry.id   AF-A0A510KGT0-F1
#
_cell.length_a   1.000
_cell.length_b   1.000
_cell.length_c   1.000
_cell.angle_alpha   90.00
_cell.angle_beta   90.00
_cell.angle_gamma   90.00
#
_symmetry.space_group_name_H-M   'P 1'
#
loop_
_entity.id
_entity.type
_entity.pdbx_description
1 polymer ?
#
loop_
_entity_poly.entity_id
_entity_poly.type
_entity_poly.pdbx_seq_one_letter_code
_entity_poly.pdbx_strand_id
1 'polypeptide(L)'
;MKKDGIFITQQVGAENDRELIEILLPEYKDLPYSEHYLNIKQQEISEQGFEILESGETFQPIKFFDTGALVWFAKIIEWEFPNFSVKSHLDNLYKIQEIIEANRVVEVRIHKFFIVSKKI
;
A
#
# COMPACT_ATOMS: atom_id res chain seq x y z
N MET A 1 -17.58 12.26 -16.86
CA MET A 1 -18.02 11.01 -17.51
C MET A 1 -19.41 11.21 -18.11
N LYS A 2 -19.81 10.44 -19.13
CA LYS A 2 -21.18 10.49 -19.66
C LYS A 2 -22.17 9.98 -18.58
N LYS A 3 -23.41 10.45 -18.63
CA LYS A 3 -24.51 9.94 -17.82
C LYS A 3 -24.60 8.41 -17.98
N ASP A 4 -24.85 7.71 -16.87
CA ASP A 4 -24.90 6.25 -16.78
C ASP A 4 -23.57 5.52 -17.05
N GLY A 5 -22.46 6.24 -17.24
CA GLY A 5 -21.14 5.63 -17.35
C GLY A 5 -20.72 4.94 -16.06
N ILE A 6 -19.94 3.88 -16.17
CA ILE A 6 -19.37 3.14 -15.03
C ILE A 6 -17.91 3.53 -14.85
N PHE A 7 -17.55 3.90 -13.63
CA PHE A 7 -16.18 4.13 -13.18
C PHE A 7 -15.78 2.97 -12.27
N ILE A 8 -14.65 2.34 -12.58
CA ILE A 8 -14.11 1.21 -11.82
C ILE A 8 -12.66 1.55 -11.47
N THR A 9 -12.32 1.44 -10.19
CA THR A 9 -10.97 1.69 -9.70
C THR A 9 -10.60 0.71 -8.61
N GLN A 10 -9.32 0.33 -8.56
CA GLN A 10 -8.69 -0.27 -7.40
C GLN A 10 -7.50 0.61 -7.02
N GLN A 11 -7.39 0.95 -5.74
CA GLN A 11 -6.40 1.91 -5.25
C GLN A 11 -5.58 1.32 -4.10
N VAL A 12 -4.45 1.96 -3.85
CA VAL A 12 -3.59 1.70 -2.70
C VAL A 12 -4.18 2.43 -1.51
N GLY A 13 -4.38 1.70 -0.40
CA GLY A 13 -4.86 2.27 0.84
C GLY A 13 -3.73 2.86 1.70
N ALA A 14 -4.09 3.67 2.70
CA ALA A 14 -3.15 4.48 3.48
C ALA A 14 -2.09 3.69 4.26
N GLU A 15 -2.34 2.41 4.55
CA GLU A 15 -1.49 1.54 5.38
C GLU A 15 -0.72 0.51 4.54
N ASN A 16 -0.60 0.76 3.24
CA ASN A 16 0.07 -0.15 2.34
C ASN A 16 1.53 -0.35 2.74
N ASP A 17 1.99 -1.60 2.85
CA ASP A 17 3.37 -1.96 3.19
C ASP A 17 3.87 -1.33 4.50
N ARG A 18 2.96 -0.90 5.39
CA ARG A 18 3.31 -0.09 6.56
C ARG A 18 4.31 -0.78 7.49
N GLU A 19 4.11 -2.07 7.73
CA GLU A 19 5.00 -2.89 8.55
C GLU A 19 6.42 -2.95 7.96
N LEU A 20 6.54 -2.93 6.63
CA LEU A 20 7.84 -2.93 5.95
C LEU A 20 8.54 -1.58 6.05
N ILE A 21 7.78 -0.49 5.92
CA ILE A 21 8.29 0.87 6.14
C ILE A 21 8.80 1.01 7.58
N GLU A 22 8.08 0.51 8.57
CA GLU A 22 8.52 0.58 9.97
C GLU A 22 9.83 -0.18 10.23
N ILE A 23 10.09 -1.26 9.50
CA ILE A 23 11.35 -2.00 9.60
C ILE A 23 12.47 -1.27 8.86
N LEU A 24 12.24 -0.86 7.61
CA LEU A 24 13.27 -0.30 6.72
C LEU A 24 13.58 1.17 7.01
N LEU A 25 12.57 1.94 7.39
CA LEU A 25 12.52 3.40 7.49
C LEU A 25 11.82 3.82 8.81
N PRO A 26 12.31 3.40 10.00
CA PRO A 26 11.63 3.63 11.29
C PRO A 26 11.40 5.10 11.67
N GLU A 27 12.12 6.02 11.03
CA GLU A 27 11.93 7.46 11.15
C GLU A 27 10.69 7.98 10.41
N TYR A 28 10.18 7.24 9.41
CA TYR A 28 9.01 7.60 8.61
C TYR A 28 7.71 7.09 9.25
N LYS A 29 7.21 7.85 10.22
CA LYS A 29 6.05 7.46 11.02
C LYS A 29 4.70 7.87 10.44
N ASP A 30 4.66 8.90 9.62
CA ASP A 30 3.42 9.44 9.09
C ASP A 30 2.94 8.65 7.87
N LEU A 31 1.62 8.55 7.69
CA LEU A 31 1.03 8.00 6.48
C LEU A 31 0.97 9.12 5.42
N PRO A 32 1.72 9.02 4.30
CA PRO A 32 1.76 10.09 3.30
C PRO A 32 0.39 10.35 2.65
N TYR A 33 -0.47 9.33 2.63
CA TYR A 33 -1.82 9.37 2.06
C TYR A 33 -2.87 8.93 3.09
N SER A 34 -2.91 9.59 4.25
CA SER A 34 -3.75 9.22 5.40
C SER A 34 -5.26 9.14 5.12
N GLU A 35 -5.74 9.76 4.04
CA GLU A 35 -7.15 9.75 3.63
C GLU A 35 -7.48 8.64 2.60
N HIS A 36 -6.52 7.80 2.24
CA HIS A 36 -6.73 6.70 1.30
C HIS A 36 -7.37 5.49 2.00
N TYR A 37 -8.61 5.68 2.43
CA TYR A 37 -9.48 4.63 2.94
C TYR A 37 -10.77 4.57 2.13
N LEU A 38 -11.36 3.39 2.04
CA LEU A 38 -12.54 3.16 1.23
C LEU A 38 -13.69 4.11 1.59
N ASN A 39 -13.99 4.26 2.88
CA ASN A 39 -15.09 5.09 3.35
C ASN A 39 -14.93 6.56 2.94
N ILE A 40 -13.70 7.10 3.01
CA ILE A 40 -13.40 8.48 2.62
C ILE A 40 -13.57 8.63 1.10
N LYS A 41 -13.01 7.71 0.32
CA LYS A 41 -13.10 7.77 -1.16
C LYS A 41 -14.50 7.50 -1.69
N GLN A 42 -15.32 6.70 -1.00
CA GLN A 42 -16.74 6.56 -1.29
C GLN A 42 -17.49 7.87 -1.09
N GLN A 43 -17.21 8.59 0.00
CA GLN A 43 -17.82 9.89 0.25
C GLN A 43 -17.43 10.89 -0.84
N GLU A 44 -16.13 11.03 -1.13
CA GLU A 44 -15.63 11.93 -2.19
C GLU A 44 -16.29 11.63 -3.55
N ILE A 45 -16.37 10.35 -3.96
CA ILE A 45 -16.99 9.95 -5.22
C ILE A 45 -18.50 10.27 -5.23
N SER A 46 -19.19 10.02 -4.11
CA SER A 46 -20.63 10.30 -3.99
C SER A 46 -20.93 11.80 -4.10
N GLU A 47 -20.10 12.64 -3.48
CA GLU A 47 -20.20 14.11 -3.56
C GLU A 47 -19.97 14.64 -4.99
N GLN A 48 -19.26 13.90 -5.85
CA GLN A 48 -19.11 14.20 -7.27
C GLN A 48 -20.29 13.73 -8.14
N GLY A 49 -21.39 13.30 -7.52
CA GLY A 49 -22.61 12.86 -8.18
C GLY A 49 -22.45 11.51 -8.86
N PHE A 50 -21.85 10.56 -8.15
CA PHE A 50 -21.82 9.15 -8.53
C PHE A 50 -22.61 8.32 -7.53
N GLU A 51 -23.25 7.28 -8.02
CA GLU A 51 -23.86 6.23 -7.20
C GLU A 51 -22.84 5.11 -7.00
N ILE A 52 -22.56 4.69 -5.77
CA ILE A 52 -21.71 3.53 -5.49
C ILE A 52 -22.53 2.26 -5.75
N LEU A 53 -22.05 1.42 -6.67
CA LEU A 53 -22.69 0.15 -7.02
C LEU A 53 -22.10 -1.03 -6.23
N GLU A 54 -20.77 -1.03 -6.10
CA GLU A 54 -20.02 -2.08 -5.41
C GLU A 54 -18.71 -1.50 -4.87
N SER A 55 -18.22 -2.05 -3.76
CA SER A 55 -16.94 -1.68 -3.20
C SER A 55 -16.46 -2.71 -2.20
N GLY A 56 -15.14 -2.74 -1.96
CA GLY A 56 -14.55 -3.54 -0.90
C GLY A 56 -13.17 -3.03 -0.53
N GLU A 57 -12.77 -3.31 0.71
CA GLU A 57 -11.47 -2.94 1.29
C GLU A 57 -10.86 -4.19 1.92
N THR A 58 -9.55 -4.35 1.77
CA THR A 58 -8.85 -5.53 2.24
C THR A 58 -7.41 -5.23 2.63
N PHE A 59 -6.95 -6.00 3.61
CA PHE A 59 -5.56 -6.05 4.07
C PHE A 59 -5.06 -7.46 3.77
N GLN A 60 -4.28 -7.59 2.71
CA GLN A 60 -3.80 -8.89 2.22
C GLN A 60 -2.31 -9.06 2.51
N PRO A 61 -1.84 -10.29 2.74
CA PRO A 61 -0.43 -10.53 2.93
C PRO A 61 0.33 -10.39 1.59
N ILE A 62 1.48 -9.72 1.63
CA ILE A 62 2.56 -9.81 0.65
C ILE A 62 3.75 -10.51 1.32
N LYS A 63 4.43 -11.36 0.56
CA LYS A 63 5.48 -12.26 1.07
C LYS A 63 6.79 -12.04 0.33
N PHE A 64 7.86 -11.84 1.07
CA PHE A 64 9.22 -11.76 0.57
C PHE A 64 10.03 -12.93 1.14
N PHE A 65 10.60 -13.73 0.24
CA PHE A 65 11.45 -14.88 0.59
C PHE A 65 12.94 -14.59 0.40
N ASP A 66 13.26 -13.40 -0.15
CA ASP A 66 14.61 -12.97 -0.48
C ASP A 66 14.76 -11.46 -0.23
N THR A 67 15.84 -11.09 0.44
CA THR A 67 16.15 -9.68 0.76
C THR A 67 16.44 -8.87 -0.52
N GLY A 68 17.04 -9.49 -1.54
CA GLY A 68 17.29 -8.83 -2.83
C GLY A 68 16.01 -8.44 -3.57
N ALA A 69 15.01 -9.33 -3.60
CA ALA A 69 13.70 -9.07 -4.17
C ALA A 69 12.98 -7.92 -3.44
N LEU A 70 13.07 -7.88 -2.10
CA LEU A 70 12.53 -6.79 -1.29
C LEU A 70 13.25 -5.45 -1.57
N VAL A 71 14.58 -5.47 -1.71
CA VAL A 71 15.36 -4.27 -2.09
C VAL A 71 14.93 -3.75 -3.47
N TRP A 72 14.72 -4.65 -4.44
CA TRP A 72 14.24 -4.27 -5.76
C TRP A 72 12.84 -3.65 -5.69
N PHE A 73 11.94 -4.24 -4.90
CA PHE A 73 10.59 -3.74 -4.68
C PHE A 73 10.59 -2.33 -4.07
N ALA A 74 11.33 -2.13 -2.97
CA ALA A 74 11.42 -0.85 -2.28
C ALA A 74 12.02 0.26 -3.17
N LYS A 75 12.94 -0.09 -4.07
CA LYS A 75 13.53 0.88 -5.02
C LYS A 75 12.59 1.35 -6.11
N ILE A 76 11.54 0.59 -6.44
CA ILE A 76 10.61 0.97 -7.51
C ILE A 76 9.49 1.87 -6.98
N ILE A 77 9.11 1.65 -5.72
CA ILE A 77 7.98 2.33 -5.08
C ILE A 77 8.51 3.46 -4.20
N GLU A 78 9.25 4.40 -4.79
CA GLU A 78 9.94 5.48 -4.06
C GLU A 78 8.98 6.38 -3.26
N TRP A 79 7.71 6.45 -3.65
CA TRP A 79 6.68 7.19 -2.92
C TRP A 79 6.29 6.52 -1.59
N GLU A 80 6.45 5.20 -1.49
CA GLU A 80 6.19 4.40 -0.28
C GLU A 80 7.47 4.26 0.55
N PHE A 81 8.63 4.19 -0.12
CA PHE A 81 9.95 4.07 0.50
C PHE A 81 10.85 5.29 0.21
N PRO A 82 10.47 6.49 0.70
CA PRO A 82 11.21 7.70 0.40
C PRO A 82 12.65 7.62 0.90
N ASN A 83 13.59 8.07 0.05
CA ASN A 83 15.04 8.08 0.33
C ASN A 83 15.66 6.71 0.66
N PHE A 84 14.96 5.61 0.39
CA PHE A 84 15.50 4.28 0.62
C PHE A 84 16.76 4.03 -0.23
N SER A 85 17.78 3.49 0.41
CA SER A 85 18.96 2.96 -0.27
C SER A 85 19.56 1.83 0.56
N VAL A 86 20.16 0.86 -0.12
CA VAL A 86 20.86 -0.26 0.54
C VAL A 86 21.95 0.24 1.47
N LYS A 87 22.66 1.30 1.09
CA LYS A 87 23.77 1.84 1.88
C LYS A 87 23.30 2.51 3.16
N SER A 88 22.24 3.33 3.10
CA SER A 88 21.73 4.07 4.26
C SER A 88 20.92 3.19 5.22
N HIS A 89 20.34 2.08 4.74
CA HIS A 89 19.46 1.22 5.52
C HIS A 89 19.98 -0.21 5.66
N LEU A 90 21.30 -0.41 5.55
CA LEU A 90 21.92 -1.73 5.59
C LEU A 90 21.58 -2.49 6.88
N ASP A 91 21.64 -1.82 8.04
CA ASP A 91 21.34 -2.44 9.33
C ASP A 91 19.87 -2.90 9.43
N ASN A 92 18.95 -2.17 8.81
CA ASN A 92 17.54 -2.57 8.75
C ASN A 92 17.33 -3.75 7.78
N LEU A 93 18.10 -3.82 6.70
CA LEU A 93 18.11 -4.98 5.79
C LEU A 93 18.67 -6.23 6.46
N TYR A 94 19.60 -6.12 7.41
CA TYR A 94 20.02 -7.27 8.21
C TYR A 94 18.88 -7.81 9.08
N LYS A 95 18.04 -6.95 9.66
CA LYS A 95 16.85 -7.40 10.40
C LYS A 95 15.88 -8.16 9.51
N ILE A 96 15.67 -7.69 8.28
CA ILE A 96 14.87 -8.40 7.26
C ILE A 96 15.47 -9.77 6.97
N GLN A 97 16.79 -9.84 6.76
CA GLN A 97 17.49 -11.09 6.52
C GLN A 97 17.36 -12.07 7.69
N GLU A 98 17.49 -11.60 8.94
CA GLU A 98 17.28 -12.42 10.15
C GLU A 98 15.86 -13.00 10.21
N ILE A 99 14.83 -12.21 9.87
CA ILE A 99 13.45 -12.70 9.80
C ILE A 99 13.30 -13.77 8.72
N ILE A 100 13.87 -13.57 7.53
CA ILE A 100 13.82 -14.56 6.44
C ILE A 100 14.57 -15.84 6.84
N GLU A 101 15.70 -15.75 7.53
CA GLU A 101 16.45 -16.93 7.98
C GLU A 101 15.68 -17.73 9.04
N ALA A 102 15.04 -17.05 9.99
CA ALA A 102 14.26 -17.68 11.04
C ALA A 102 12.94 -18.28 10.53
N ASN A 103 12.19 -17.52 9.72
CA ASN A 103 10.81 -17.82 9.38
C ASN A 103 10.63 -18.28 7.92
N ARG A 104 11.69 -18.26 7.11
CA ARG A 104 11.68 -18.47 5.65
C ARG A 104 10.97 -17.39 4.84
N VAL A 105 10.32 -16.44 5.49
CA VAL A 105 9.53 -15.39 4.84
C VAL A 105 9.43 -14.17 5.74
N VAL A 106 9.47 -12.99 5.12
CA VAL A 106 8.93 -11.76 5.69
C VAL A 106 7.55 -11.57 5.08
N GLU A 107 6.53 -11.63 5.92
CA GLU A 107 5.13 -11.39 5.54
C GLU A 107 4.71 -10.03 6.11
N VAL A 108 4.21 -9.16 5.24
CA VAL A 108 3.65 -7.85 5.62
C VAL A 108 2.29 -7.65 4.96
N ARG A 109 1.52 -6.64 5.38
CA ARG A 109 0.20 -6.37 4.81
C ARG A 109 0.23 -5.27 3.73
N ILE A 110 -0.40 -5.54 2.59
CA ILE A 110 -0.81 -4.54 1.61
C ILE A 110 -2.25 -4.10 1.90
N HIS A 111 -2.49 -2.80 1.78
CA HIS A 111 -3.83 -2.22 1.91
C HIS A 111 -4.35 -1.86 0.51
N LYS A 112 -5.50 -2.44 0.14
CA LYS A 112 -6.15 -2.22 -1.15
C LYS A 112 -7.65 -2.02 -0.96
N PHE A 113 -8.23 -1.14 -1.76
CA PHE A 113 -9.68 -1.01 -1.86
C PHE A 113 -10.09 -0.83 -3.32
N PHE A 114 -11.32 -1.20 -3.64
CA PHE A 114 -11.92 -0.99 -4.95
C PHE A 114 -13.28 -0.33 -4.83
N ILE A 115 -13.65 0.43 -5.87
CA ILE A 115 -14.95 1.10 -6.00
C ILE A 115 -15.43 0.92 -7.44
N VAL A 116 -16.68 0.47 -7.57
CA VAL A 116 -17.48 0.51 -8.80
C VAL A 116 -18.58 1.52 -8.59
N SER A 117 -18.63 2.56 -9.43
CA SER A 117 -19.62 3.62 -9.31
C SER A 117 -20.19 4.03 -10.66
N LYS A 118 -21.40 4.59 -10.64
CA LYS A 118 -22.13 5.03 -11.84
C LYS A 118 -22.33 6.53 -11.82
N LYS A 119 -22.06 7.22 -12.92
CA LYS A 119 -22.33 8.66 -13.03
C LYS A 119 -23.83 8.91 -13.15
N ILE A 120 -24.37 9.67 -12.19
CA ILE A 120 -25.76 10.15 -12.19
C ILE A 120 -25.90 11.33 -13.15
#